data_AF-A0A2M8DDX5-F1
#
_entry.id   AF-A0A2M8DDX5-F1
#
_cell.length_a   1.000
_cell.length_b   1.000
_cell.length_c   1.000
_cell.angle_alpha   90.00
_cell.angle_beta   90.00
_cell.angle_gamma   90.00
#
_symmetry.space_group_name_H-M   'P 1'
#
loop_
_entity.id
_entity.type
_entity.pdbx_description
1 polymer ?
#
loop_
_entity_poly.entity_id
_entity_poly.type
_entity_poly.pdbx_seq_one_letter_code
_entity_poly.pdbx_strand_id
1 'polypeptide(L)'
;MKQQHVKTTVEMDPQLLYQAKIVALEQGKSLKEIFTEGVKIVVKRQGSIVKKQDKPKKLTKLQQFLDKMVNDKTVYWDKEDDKRLLLVRKKSKERLKSLQW
;
A
#
# COMPACT_ATOMS: atom_id res chain seq x y z
N MET A 1 -18.55 19.59 29.07
CA MET A 1 -17.78 20.11 27.91
C MET A 1 -18.68 21.08 27.15
N LYS A 2 -18.19 22.26 26.76
CA LYS A 2 -18.99 23.22 25.97
C LYS A 2 -19.14 22.70 24.53
N GLN A 3 -20.36 22.73 24.00
CA GLN A 3 -20.61 22.35 22.60
C GLN A 3 -20.08 23.47 21.68
N GLN A 4 -19.26 23.10 20.70
CA GLN A 4 -18.82 24.01 19.65
C GLN A 4 -19.74 23.83 18.43
N HIS A 5 -20.20 24.95 17.87
CA HIS A 5 -21.04 24.95 16.68
C HIS A 5 -20.27 25.59 15.52
N VAL A 6 -20.17 24.87 14.40
CA VAL A 6 -19.56 25.36 13.16
C VAL A 6 -20.65 25.45 12.10
N LYS A 7 -20.71 26.59 11.38
CA LYS A 7 -21.58 26.77 10.22
C LYS A 7 -20.73 26.58 8.97
N THR A 8 -21.17 25.69 8.08
CA THR A 8 -20.41 25.34 6.87
C THR A 8 -21.36 25.28 5.69
N THR A 9 -20.92 25.81 4.55
CA THR A 9 -21.59 25.66 3.25
C THR A 9 -20.93 24.52 2.50
N VAL A 10 -21.73 23.65 1.88
CA VAL A 10 -21.25 22.50 1.12
C VAL A 10 -21.87 22.56 -0.26
N GLU A 11 -21.02 22.52 -1.28
CA GLU A 11 -21.44 22.33 -2.66
C GLU A 11 -21.64 20.84 -2.91
N MET A 12 -22.76 20.49 -3.54
CA MET A 12 -23.16 19.11 -3.75
C MET A 12 -23.80 18.95 -5.12
N ASP A 13 -23.60 17.78 -5.69
CA ASP A 13 -24.30 17.36 -6.89
C ASP A 13 -25.84 17.44 -6.67
N PRO A 14 -26.60 18.06 -7.60
CA PRO A 14 -28.05 18.22 -7.45
C PRO A 14 -28.83 16.90 -7.34
N GLN A 15 -28.39 15.85 -8.05
CA GLN A 15 -29.02 14.54 -8.02
C GLN A 15 -28.78 13.85 -6.68
N LEU A 16 -27.56 13.97 -6.14
CA LEU A 16 -27.23 13.47 -4.81
C LEU A 16 -28.03 14.19 -3.71
N LEU A 17 -28.18 15.52 -3.83
CA LEU A 17 -29.00 16.30 -2.90
C LEU A 17 -30.47 15.86 -2.94
N TYR A 18 -31.00 15.57 -4.14
CA TYR A 18 -32.37 15.08 -4.30
C TYR A 18 -32.55 13.70 -3.63
N GLN A 19 -31.64 12.77 -3.86
CA GLN A 19 -31.66 11.45 -3.21
C GLN A 19 -31.58 11.58 -1.68
N ALA A 20 -30.69 12.44 -1.17
CA ALA A 20 -30.57 12.69 0.26
C ALA A 20 -31.88 13.25 0.87
N LYS A 21 -32.60 14.10 0.14
CA LYS A 21 -33.91 14.61 0.55
C LYS A 21 -34.96 13.51 0.62
N ILE A 22 -35.03 12.61 -0.36
CA ILE A 22 -35.96 11.47 -0.33
C ILE A 22 -35.69 10.60 0.90
N VAL A 23 -34.43 10.21 1.11
CA VAL A 23 -34.04 9.39 2.26
C VAL A 23 -34.38 10.08 3.59
N ALA A 24 -34.18 11.39 3.68
CA ALA A 24 -34.53 12.16 4.86
C ALA A 24 -36.05 12.12 5.13
N LEU A 25 -36.87 12.28 4.09
CA LEU A 25 -38.33 12.20 4.18
C LEU A 25 -38.81 10.80 4.60
N GLU A 26 -38.28 9.75 3.98
CA GLU A 26 -38.63 8.36 4.31
C GLU A 26 -38.32 8.00 5.76
N GLN A 27 -37.24 8.57 6.32
CA GLN A 27 -36.82 8.33 7.70
C GLN A 27 -37.43 9.30 8.70
N GLY A 28 -38.22 10.29 8.26
CA GLY A 28 -38.75 11.34 9.12
C GLY A 28 -37.67 12.21 9.77
N LYS A 29 -36.51 12.34 9.13
CA LYS A 29 -35.34 13.07 9.63
C LYS A 29 -35.10 14.34 8.83
N SER A 30 -34.40 15.28 9.44
CA SER A 30 -33.85 16.45 8.74
C SER A 30 -32.58 16.07 7.97
N LEU A 31 -32.28 16.79 6.89
CA LEU A 31 -31.00 16.66 6.18
C LEU A 31 -29.81 16.83 7.12
N LYS A 32 -29.91 17.75 8.10
CA LYS A 32 -28.86 17.99 9.09
C LYS A 32 -28.55 16.73 9.91
N GLU A 33 -29.56 15.97 10.30
CA GLU A 33 -29.38 14.73 11.06
C GLU A 33 -28.72 13.66 10.19
N ILE A 34 -29.16 13.51 8.94
CA ILE A 34 -28.55 12.59 7.97
C ILE A 34 -27.05 12.90 7.80
N PHE A 35 -26.69 14.17 7.60
CA PHE A 35 -25.29 14.58 7.50
C PHE A 35 -24.51 14.30 8.79
N THR A 36 -25.10 14.61 9.94
CA THR A 36 -24.44 14.39 11.23
C THR A 36 -24.20 12.91 11.49
N GLU A 37 -25.14 12.03 11.14
CA GLU A 37 -25.00 10.57 11.23
C GLU A 37 -23.92 10.06 10.27
N GLY A 38 -23.94 10.51 9.01
CA GLY A 38 -22.91 10.16 8.02
C GLY A 38 -21.50 10.52 8.50
N VAL A 39 -21.31 11.75 8.98
CA VAL A 39 -20.03 12.20 9.54
C VAL A 39 -19.64 11.37 10.77
N LYS A 40 -20.58 11.09 11.69
CA LYS A 40 -20.31 10.22 12.85
C LYS A 40 -19.85 8.82 12.44
N ILE A 41 -20.44 8.23 11.40
CA ILE A 41 -20.06 6.89 10.90
C ILE A 41 -18.64 6.94 10.32
N VAL A 42 -18.33 7.93 9.49
CA VAL A 42 -16.99 8.10 8.90
C VAL A 42 -15.95 8.32 10.01
N VAL A 43 -16.22 9.20 10.97
CA VAL A 43 -15.33 9.46 12.11
C VAL A 43 -15.18 8.24 13.01
N LYS A 44 -16.21 7.41 13.22
CA LYS A 44 -16.05 6.15 13.97
C LYS A 44 -15.19 5.13 13.22
N ARG A 45 -15.39 5.01 11.90
CA ARG A 45 -14.63 4.10 11.03
C ARG A 45 -13.16 4.53 10.95
N GLN A 46 -12.90 5.82 10.75
CA GLN A 46 -11.55 6.38 10.64
C GLN A 46 -10.88 6.63 11.99
N GLY A 47 -11.63 7.04 13.02
CA GLY A 47 -11.13 7.21 14.39
C GLY A 47 -10.71 5.88 15.04
N SER A 48 -11.28 4.76 14.60
CA SER A 48 -10.75 3.42 14.95
C SER A 48 -9.40 3.11 14.30
N ILE A 49 -9.05 3.81 13.21
CA ILE A 49 -7.75 3.68 12.52
C ILE A 49 -6.67 4.53 13.22
N VAL A 50 -7.04 5.67 13.82
CA VAL A 50 -6.08 6.55 14.52
C VAL A 50 -5.59 5.99 15.87
N LYS A 51 -6.25 4.98 16.46
CA LYS A 51 -5.75 4.28 17.67
C LYS A 51 -4.75 3.14 17.40
N LYS A 52 -4.18 3.03 16.19
CA LYS A 52 -3.12 2.05 15.86
C LYS A 52 -1.81 2.71 15.40
N GLN A 53 -1.27 3.59 16.25
CA GLN A 53 0.16 3.80 16.45
C GLN A 53 0.38 3.42 17.93
N ASP A 54 1.20 2.48 18.39
CA ASP A 54 2.31 1.71 17.85
C ASP A 54 2.44 0.45 18.71
N LYS A 55 2.70 -0.69 18.08
CA LYS A 55 3.83 -1.51 18.51
C LYS A 55 4.54 -1.89 17.22
N PRO A 56 5.82 -1.53 17.01
CA PRO A 56 6.57 -2.13 15.93
C PRO A 56 6.50 -3.64 16.15
N LYS A 57 5.88 -4.37 15.21
CA LYS A 57 6.00 -5.83 15.19
C LYS A 57 7.50 -6.08 15.20
N LYS A 58 8.03 -6.70 16.25
CA LYS A 58 9.41 -7.17 16.27
C LYS A 58 9.55 -8.07 15.04
N LEU A 59 10.15 -7.55 13.97
CA LEU A 59 10.49 -8.34 12.81
C LEU A 59 11.37 -9.47 13.34
N THR A 60 10.99 -10.72 13.05
CA THR A 60 11.77 -11.86 13.47
C THR A 60 13.17 -11.74 12.84
N LYS A 61 14.21 -12.29 13.49
CA LYS A 61 15.59 -12.27 12.95
C LYS A 61 15.65 -12.74 11.49
N LEU A 62 14.77 -13.66 11.13
CA LEU A 62 14.64 -14.23 9.79
C LEU A 62 14.11 -13.21 8.78
N GLN A 63 13.15 -12.37 9.16
CA GLN A 63 12.59 -11.36 8.27
C GLN A 63 13.57 -10.21 8.03
N GLN A 64 14.32 -9.81 9.06
CA GLN A 64 15.44 -8.86 8.91
C GLN A 64 16.56 -9.44 8.03
N PHE A 65 16.80 -10.74 8.08
CA PHE A 65 17.79 -11.42 7.24
C PHE A 65 17.35 -11.50 5.78
N LEU A 66 16.08 -11.81 5.51
CA LEU A 66 15.53 -11.81 4.14
C LEU A 66 15.56 -10.41 3.52
N ASP A 67 15.18 -9.37 4.27
CA ASP A 67 15.25 -7.98 3.79
C ASP A 67 16.70 -7.54 3.54
N LYS A 68 17.65 -8.03 4.35
CA LYS A 68 19.07 -7.80 4.11
C LYS A 68 19.51 -8.49 2.82
N MET A 69 19.18 -9.76 2.61
CA MET A 69 19.54 -10.49 1.39
C MET A 69 18.95 -9.90 0.11
N VAL A 70 17.71 -9.43 0.14
CA VAL A 70 17.07 -8.79 -1.03
C VAL A 70 17.79 -7.49 -1.42
N ASN A 71 18.34 -6.77 -0.44
CA ASN A 71 19.09 -5.54 -0.66
C ASN A 71 20.61 -5.75 -0.80
N ASP A 72 21.11 -6.94 -0.49
CA ASP A 72 22.53 -7.29 -0.62
C ASP A 72 22.84 -7.61 -2.09
N LYS A 73 23.13 -6.56 -2.87
CA LYS A 73 23.54 -6.67 -4.29
C LYS A 73 25.01 -7.09 -4.45
N THR A 74 25.59 -7.71 -3.43
CA THR A 74 26.99 -8.11 -3.45
C THR A 74 27.10 -9.46 -4.16
N VAL A 75 27.48 -9.42 -5.44
CA VAL A 75 27.84 -10.63 -6.19
C VAL A 75 29.21 -11.08 -5.70
N TYR A 76 29.25 -12.14 -4.90
CA TYR A 76 30.51 -12.76 -4.50
C TYR A 76 31.07 -13.54 -5.69
N TRP A 77 31.93 -12.87 -6.45
CA TRP A 77 32.69 -13.46 -7.54
C TRP A 77 33.98 -14.04 -6.98
N ASP A 78 34.15 -15.37 -6.99
CA ASP A 78 35.40 -15.97 -6.53
C ASP A 78 36.34 -16.27 -7.70
N LYS A 79 37.63 -16.41 -7.41
CA LYS A 79 38.67 -16.74 -8.40
C LYS A 79 38.41 -18.09 -9.10
N GLU A 80 37.63 -18.97 -8.49
CA GLU A 80 37.17 -20.21 -9.14
C GLU A 80 36.13 -19.96 -10.22
N ASP A 81 35.26 -18.96 -10.06
CA ASP A 81 34.27 -18.60 -11.07
C ASP A 81 34.95 -18.03 -12.32
N ASP A 82 36.04 -17.26 -12.16
CA ASP A 82 36.88 -16.83 -13.28
C ASP A 82 37.44 -18.01 -14.08
N LYS A 83 37.95 -19.05 -13.39
CA LYS A 83 38.47 -20.26 -14.04
C LYS A 83 37.37 -21.00 -14.79
N ARG A 84 36.17 -21.11 -14.20
CA ARG A 84 35.01 -21.76 -14.85
C ARG A 84 34.56 -20.97 -16.07
N LEU A 85 34.56 -19.65 -16.01
CA LEU A 85 34.14 -18.80 -17.12
C LEU A 85 35.14 -18.87 -18.30
N LEU A 86 36.44 -18.97 -18.02
CA LEU A 86 37.47 -19.21 -19.04
C LEU A 86 37.28 -20.57 -19.73
N LEU A 87 36.98 -21.62 -18.97
CA LEU A 87 36.68 -22.96 -19.50
C LEU A 87 35.45 -22.94 -20.42
N VAL A 88 34.38 -22.26 -20.02
CA VAL A 88 33.17 -22.10 -20.84
C VAL A 88 33.49 -21.34 -22.13
N ARG A 89 34.22 -20.22 -22.05
CA ARG A 89 34.63 -19.45 -23.23
C ARG A 89 35.49 -20.27 -24.20
N LYS A 90 36.39 -21.10 -23.68
CA LYS A 90 37.24 -21.98 -24.51
C LYS A 90 36.40 -23.02 -25.26
N LYS A 91 35.50 -23.72 -24.55
CA LYS A 91 34.58 -24.70 -25.16
C LYS A 91 33.67 -24.07 -26.20
N SER A 92 33.15 -22.86 -25.94
CA SER A 92 32.30 -22.15 -26.90
C SER A 92 33.06 -21.76 -28.16
N LYS A 93 34.32 -21.32 -28.05
CA LYS A 93 35.17 -21.01 -29.21
C LYS A 93 35.50 -22.26 -30.03
N GLU A 94 35.76 -23.40 -29.38
CA GLU A 94 35.99 -24.67 -30.06
C GLU A 94 34.74 -25.14 -30.81
N ARG A 95 33.55 -25.03 -30.20
CA ARG A 95 32.28 -25.31 -30.86
C ARG A 95 32.01 -24.41 -32.06
N LEU A 96 32.31 -23.12 -31.96
CA LEU A 96 32.14 -22.18 -33.08
C LEU A 96 33.08 -22.53 -34.25
N LYS A 97 34.32 -22.93 -33.96
CA LYS A 97 35.25 -23.38 -35.01
C LYS A 97 34.79 -24.67 -35.69
N SER A 98 34.21 -25.62 -34.94
CA SER A 98 33.67 -26.85 -35.53
C SER A 98 32.41 -26.64 -36.37
N LEU A 99 31.74 -25.50 -36.23
CA LEU A 99 30.54 -25.14 -37.01
C LEU A 99 30.87 -24.35 -38.29
N GLN A 100 32.13 -23.94 -38.48
CA GLN A 100 32.59 -23.18 -39.66
C GLN A 100 33.28 -24.06 -40.72
N TRP A 101 33.12 -25.38 -40.64
CA TRP A 101 33.57 -26.36 -41.64
C TRP A 101 32.38 -26.93 -42.40
#